data_AF-A0A1H0XBR0-F1
#
_entry.id   AF-A0A1H0XBR0-F1
#
_cell.length_a   1.000
_cell.length_b   1.000
_cell.length_c   1.000
_cell.angle_alpha   90.00
_cell.angle_beta   90.00
_cell.angle_gamma   90.00
#
_symmetry.space_group_name_H-M   'P 1'
#
loop_
_entity.id
_entity.type
_entity.pdbx_description
1 polymer ?
#
loop_
_entity_poly.entity_id
_entity_poly.type
_entity_poly.pdbx_seq_one_letter_code
_entity_poly.pdbx_strand_id
1 'polypeptide(L)'
;MIIQRAIVSTDANPLYYDFWPLTAKAWANFKITPTVAVIGNLNLNYEHGLVIKVPFIDNVPSGFIAQVIRFIIPCLFPHEVSVIGDIDMIPLDKTYFTQQVSQYNDDSVIIFSADAYKDQVRYPMCYIAAKGKFFQEIIGLKDTSWPTIKEFIESLYALGLNWETDELFFAKQLHESPLLKKTIFLKRGGWAPYARKRIDRGRWQYSKLGLFNNRYIDAHSVRPLNPNLAKLKTLIAFVEAGSDHKTFFIQSLKKPVKTAYLSIKHLKQLLFDKDLYQVLKTIPAKALKTKTIAFTLYGNEPRYIENLDQTLASYHEWLPDWQCRLYIGSDVNDKTIQLLLDKQCEVIVMKMGGIDARYMNWRFLAMEDKTKDAVIIRDVDSFCTYREKLMIEEWLNSEKKFHIIRDHVNHTGRIMGGIWGIKKGLIDIDIKKETKKLLMTNQYGMDMAFLNKIIYPLVKHDAMVHDSFPRFPDEDPIVVPVDINAGFIGEINTDLTLRDRDRAFLNHFDQRCFSLENKTINASA
;
A
#
# COMPACT_ATOMS: atom_id res chain seq x y z
N MET A 1 1.17 37.86 -1.90
CA MET A 1 2.00 36.65 -1.98
C MET A 1 1.20 35.63 -2.76
N ILE A 2 1.85 34.93 -3.69
CA ILE A 2 1.24 33.79 -4.41
C ILE A 2 1.94 32.55 -3.87
N ILE A 3 1.18 31.52 -3.48
CA ILE A 3 1.73 30.21 -3.11
C ILE A 3 1.84 29.38 -4.38
N GLN A 4 3.02 28.88 -4.71
CA GLN A 4 3.23 28.01 -5.88
C GLN A 4 3.04 26.53 -5.52
N ARG A 5 3.45 26.13 -4.32
CA ARG A 5 3.57 24.72 -3.93
C ARG A 5 2.91 24.41 -2.59
N ALA A 6 2.31 23.24 -2.47
CA ALA A 6 1.84 22.68 -1.22
C ALA A 6 2.61 21.40 -0.91
N ILE A 7 3.26 21.33 0.24
CA ILE A 7 4.16 20.24 0.63
C ILE A 7 3.53 19.47 1.78
N VAL A 8 3.40 18.16 1.57
CA VAL A 8 3.01 17.18 2.59
C VAL A 8 4.01 16.02 2.62
N SER A 9 3.88 15.13 3.59
CA SER A 9 4.80 14.00 3.76
C SER A 9 4.08 12.75 4.29
N THR A 10 4.62 11.57 3.99
CA THR A 10 4.14 10.28 4.51
C THR A 10 5.23 9.22 4.42
N ASP A 11 5.12 8.19 5.25
CA ASP A 11 5.80 6.91 5.08
C ASP A 11 4.79 5.82 4.65
N ALA A 12 5.16 4.55 4.81
CA ALA A 12 4.31 3.40 4.52
C ALA A 12 3.20 3.14 5.57
N ASN A 13 2.95 4.04 6.52
CA ASN A 13 1.93 3.85 7.54
C ASN A 13 0.51 3.91 6.93
N PRO A 14 -0.31 2.84 7.06
CA PRO A 14 -1.62 2.74 6.43
C PRO A 14 -2.63 3.77 6.91
N LEU A 15 -2.37 4.47 8.02
CA LEU A 15 -3.19 5.59 8.49
C LEU A 15 -3.12 6.82 7.57
N TYR A 16 -2.08 6.95 6.74
CA TYR A 16 -1.69 8.24 6.13
C TYR A 16 -1.56 8.22 4.61
N TYR A 17 -0.84 7.28 4.01
CA TYR A 17 -0.45 7.41 2.59
C TYR A 17 -1.64 7.46 1.61
N ASP A 18 -2.74 6.78 1.94
CA ASP A 18 -3.96 6.76 1.12
C ASP A 18 -4.56 8.17 0.90
N PHE A 19 -4.24 9.14 1.76
CA PHE A 19 -4.75 10.51 1.66
C PHE A 19 -4.14 11.34 0.53
N TRP A 20 -2.92 11.00 0.08
CA TRP A 20 -2.20 11.77 -0.95
C TRP A 20 -3.07 12.21 -2.14
N PRO A 21 -3.89 11.35 -2.77
CA PRO A 21 -4.62 11.72 -4.00
C PRO A 21 -5.75 12.71 -3.72
N LEU A 22 -6.39 12.61 -2.55
CA LEU A 22 -7.43 13.56 -2.11
C LEU A 22 -6.81 14.92 -1.78
N THR A 23 -5.71 14.92 -1.05
CA THR A 23 -4.98 16.12 -0.63
C THR A 23 -4.34 16.82 -1.83
N ALA A 24 -3.75 16.07 -2.75
CA ALA A 24 -3.21 16.57 -4.01
C ALA A 24 -4.30 17.23 -4.86
N LYS A 25 -5.46 16.56 -5.04
CA LYS A 25 -6.59 17.13 -5.77
C LYS A 25 -7.10 18.43 -5.13
N ALA A 26 -7.19 18.47 -3.80
CA ALA A 26 -7.64 19.65 -3.07
C ALA A 26 -6.73 20.86 -3.28
N TRP A 27 -5.40 20.69 -3.19
CA TRP A 27 -4.43 21.76 -3.50
C TRP A 27 -4.43 22.14 -4.98
N ALA A 28 -4.51 21.17 -5.90
CA ALA A 28 -4.55 21.41 -7.34
C ALA A 28 -5.78 22.25 -7.75
N ASN A 29 -6.94 22.07 -7.11
CA ASN A 29 -8.12 22.91 -7.33
C ASN A 29 -7.87 24.40 -6.99
N PHE A 30 -6.92 24.70 -6.11
CA PHE A 30 -6.55 26.08 -5.78
C PHE A 30 -5.54 26.67 -6.77
N LYS A 31 -5.06 25.87 -7.74
CA LYS A 31 -3.93 26.14 -8.64
C LYS A 31 -2.58 26.21 -7.91
N ILE A 32 -2.44 25.42 -6.84
CA ILE A 32 -1.20 25.22 -6.09
C ILE A 32 -0.67 23.83 -6.43
N THR A 33 0.60 23.70 -6.78
CA THR A 33 1.24 22.43 -7.13
C THR A 33 1.40 21.55 -5.88
N PRO A 34 0.68 20.43 -5.74
CA PRO A 34 0.88 19.53 -4.62
C PRO A 34 2.21 18.77 -4.78
N THR A 35 2.91 18.56 -3.68
CA THR A 35 4.18 17.83 -3.59
C THR A 35 4.15 16.96 -2.35
N VAL A 36 4.53 15.69 -2.47
CA VAL A 36 4.64 14.75 -1.35
C VAL A 36 6.07 14.24 -1.20
N ALA A 37 6.62 14.32 0.01
CA ALA A 37 7.78 13.54 0.39
C ALA A 37 7.34 12.16 0.88
N VAL A 38 7.90 11.12 0.28
CA VAL A 38 7.59 9.73 0.59
C VAL A 38 8.83 9.03 1.13
N ILE A 39 8.75 8.59 2.38
CA ILE A 39 9.83 7.87 3.03
C ILE A 39 9.83 6.43 2.54
N GLY A 40 10.94 6.02 1.95
CA GLY A 40 11.15 4.70 1.36
C GLY A 40 10.43 4.47 0.02
N ASN A 41 10.16 3.19 -0.26
CA ASN A 41 9.88 2.74 -1.62
C ASN A 41 8.43 2.89 -2.08
N LEU A 42 7.49 3.28 -1.20
CA LEU A 42 6.06 3.41 -1.51
C LEU A 42 5.79 4.29 -2.76
N ASN A 43 5.18 3.72 -3.80
CA ASN A 43 4.84 4.44 -5.03
C ASN A 43 3.50 5.18 -4.86
N LEU A 44 3.54 6.51 -4.91
CA LEU A 44 2.38 7.42 -4.80
C LEU A 44 2.22 8.31 -6.05
N ASN A 45 2.62 7.83 -7.23
CA ASN A 45 2.50 8.60 -8.47
C ASN A 45 1.06 9.10 -8.70
N TYR A 46 0.92 10.40 -8.94
CA TYR A 46 -0.37 11.06 -9.17
C TYR A 46 -0.22 12.15 -10.23
N GLU A 47 -1.14 12.18 -11.21
CA GLU A 47 -1.04 12.98 -12.45
C GLU A 47 -0.82 14.48 -12.23
N HIS A 48 -1.22 15.03 -11.08
CA HIS A 48 -1.13 16.46 -10.78
C HIS A 48 -0.19 16.79 -9.62
N GLY A 49 0.67 15.86 -9.15
CA GLY A 49 1.52 16.11 -7.99
C GLY A 49 2.92 15.54 -8.09
N LEU A 50 3.90 16.29 -7.58
CA LEU A 50 5.30 15.87 -7.53
C LEU A 50 5.52 14.89 -6.37
N VAL A 51 6.15 13.75 -6.64
CA VAL A 51 6.57 12.78 -5.62
C VAL A 51 8.09 12.90 -5.43
N ILE A 52 8.53 13.15 -4.20
CA ILE A 52 9.94 13.21 -3.81
C ILE A 52 10.23 12.00 -2.93
N LYS A 53 11.23 11.20 -3.33
CA LYS A 53 11.67 10.03 -2.57
C LYS A 53 12.67 10.44 -1.51
N VAL A 54 12.42 10.01 -0.27
CA VAL A 54 13.29 10.23 0.88
C VAL A 54 13.78 8.85 1.33
N PRO A 55 15.10 8.56 1.32
CA PRO A 55 15.62 7.29 1.82
C PRO A 55 15.29 7.08 3.30
N PHE A 56 15.35 5.83 3.75
CA PHE A 56 15.39 5.54 5.19
C PHE A 56 16.71 6.05 5.79
N ILE A 57 16.69 6.31 7.09
CA ILE A 57 17.86 6.64 7.90
C ILE A 57 17.92 5.60 9.02
N ASP A 58 19.06 4.94 9.16
CA ASP A 58 19.23 3.87 10.14
C ASP A 58 18.94 4.37 11.56
N ASN A 59 18.20 3.57 12.33
CA ASN A 59 17.77 3.86 13.70
C ASN A 59 16.83 5.09 13.88
N VAL A 60 16.39 5.75 12.80
CA VAL A 60 15.40 6.85 12.86
C VAL A 60 14.03 6.36 12.34
N PRO A 61 12.96 6.41 13.15
CA PRO A 61 11.63 5.96 12.72
C PRO A 61 11.10 6.71 11.49
N SER A 62 10.55 5.98 10.50
CA SER A 62 10.03 6.56 9.26
C SER A 62 8.96 7.63 9.49
N GLY A 63 8.12 7.47 10.51
CA GLY A 63 7.13 8.46 10.91
C GLY A 63 7.74 9.76 11.44
N PHE A 64 8.91 9.68 12.11
CA PHE A 64 9.66 10.87 12.53
C PHE A 64 10.31 11.57 11.32
N ILE A 65 10.89 10.81 10.39
CA ILE A 65 11.42 11.38 9.13
C ILE A 65 10.29 12.08 8.37
N ALA A 66 9.14 11.44 8.21
CA ALA A 66 7.95 12.03 7.58
C ALA A 66 7.48 13.30 8.33
N GLN A 67 7.54 13.30 9.66
CA GLN A 67 7.19 14.46 10.47
C GLN A 67 8.09 15.67 10.20
N VAL A 68 9.42 15.53 10.24
CA VAL A 68 10.34 16.68 10.10
C VAL A 68 10.62 17.08 8.65
N ILE A 69 10.59 16.14 7.70
CA ILE A 69 10.95 16.43 6.30
C ILE A 69 10.06 17.51 5.66
N ARG A 70 8.81 17.68 6.14
CA ARG A 70 7.85 18.65 5.58
C ARG A 70 8.34 20.09 5.56
N PHE A 71 9.18 20.50 6.51
CA PHE A 71 9.81 21.83 6.51
C PHE A 71 11.20 21.87 5.86
N ILE A 72 11.76 20.71 5.49
CA ILE A 72 13.03 20.57 4.74
C ILE A 72 12.78 20.59 3.22
N ILE A 73 11.75 19.92 2.72
CA ILE A 73 11.41 19.90 1.28
C ILE A 73 11.25 21.30 0.65
N PRO A 74 10.69 22.34 1.31
CA PRO A 74 10.65 23.68 0.75
C PRO A 74 12.02 24.21 0.32
N CYS A 75 13.11 23.82 1.01
CA CYS A 75 14.48 24.23 0.70
C CYS A 75 14.93 23.78 -0.70
N LEU A 76 14.35 22.70 -1.24
CA LEU A 76 14.59 22.24 -2.62
C LEU A 76 14.05 23.20 -3.69
N PHE A 77 13.18 24.13 -3.31
CA PHE A 77 12.54 25.11 -4.19
C PHE A 77 12.79 26.54 -3.64
N PRO A 78 14.05 27.01 -3.57
CA PRO A 78 14.44 28.17 -2.78
C PRO A 78 13.74 29.48 -3.17
N HIS A 79 13.30 29.59 -4.43
CA HIS A 79 12.59 30.76 -4.97
C HIS A 79 11.06 30.62 -4.95
N GLU A 80 10.50 29.43 -4.73
CA GLU A 80 9.06 29.21 -4.66
C GLU A 80 8.53 29.43 -3.25
N VAL A 81 7.39 30.11 -3.14
CA VAL A 81 6.57 30.13 -1.92
C VAL A 81 5.86 28.79 -1.80
N SER A 82 6.25 28.04 -0.78
CA SER A 82 5.63 26.77 -0.39
C SER A 82 4.75 26.97 0.83
N VAL A 83 3.59 26.30 0.88
CA VAL A 83 2.83 26.04 2.10
C VAL A 83 3.07 24.59 2.55
N ILE A 84 3.32 24.37 3.83
CA ILE A 84 3.49 23.02 4.40
C ILE A 84 2.23 22.55 5.14
N GLY A 85 2.04 21.24 5.22
CA GLY A 85 0.97 20.63 6.02
C GLY A 85 1.05 19.10 6.14
N ASP A 86 0.07 18.53 6.83
CA ASP A 86 -0.10 17.08 7.00
C ASP A 86 -0.85 16.49 5.81
N ILE A 87 -0.58 15.22 5.52
CA ILE A 87 -1.22 14.52 4.40
C ILE A 87 -2.73 14.27 4.63
N ASP A 88 -3.20 14.15 5.86
CA ASP A 88 -4.62 13.99 6.22
C ASP A 88 -5.37 15.30 6.50
N MET A 89 -4.74 16.45 6.21
CA MET A 89 -5.27 17.80 6.39
C MET A 89 -5.76 18.40 5.06
N ILE A 90 -7.01 18.08 4.69
CA ILE A 90 -7.60 18.45 3.40
C ILE A 90 -7.97 19.94 3.39
N PRO A 91 -7.39 20.78 2.51
CA PRO A 91 -7.75 22.19 2.39
C PRO A 91 -9.10 22.36 1.67
N LEU A 92 -9.94 23.30 2.12
CA LEU A 92 -11.30 23.49 1.60
C LEU A 92 -11.63 24.95 1.21
N ASP A 93 -11.10 25.94 1.93
CA ASP A 93 -11.36 27.35 1.65
C ASP A 93 -10.21 28.02 0.85
N LYS A 94 -10.40 28.19 -0.45
CA LYS A 94 -9.44 28.88 -1.31
C LYS A 94 -9.17 30.33 -0.87
N THR A 95 -10.16 31.03 -0.34
CA THR A 95 -10.02 32.41 0.12
C THR A 95 -9.05 32.50 1.28
N TYR A 96 -9.15 31.57 2.24
CA TYR A 96 -8.21 31.46 3.36
C TYR A 96 -6.77 31.24 2.88
N PHE A 97 -6.52 30.26 2.01
CA PHE A 97 -5.15 29.92 1.61
C PHE A 97 -4.52 30.87 0.58
N THR A 98 -5.31 31.53 -0.27
CA THR A 98 -4.76 32.31 -1.40
C THR A 98 -5.11 33.80 -1.38
N GLN A 99 -6.37 34.15 -1.14
CA GLN A 99 -6.80 35.56 -1.17
C GLN A 99 -6.36 36.30 0.09
N GLN A 100 -6.37 35.66 1.26
CA GLN A 100 -5.91 36.28 2.50
C GLN A 100 -4.42 36.67 2.46
N VAL A 101 -3.59 35.89 1.76
CA VAL A 101 -2.13 36.14 1.65
C VAL A 101 -1.74 36.94 0.40
N SER A 102 -2.66 37.18 -0.55
CA SER A 102 -2.35 37.90 -1.79
C SER A 102 -1.83 39.31 -1.53
N GLN A 103 -2.30 39.95 -0.45
CA GLN A 103 -1.90 41.30 -0.01
C GLN A 103 -0.46 41.44 0.50
N TYR A 104 0.23 40.36 0.87
CA TYR A 104 1.57 40.42 1.49
C TYR A 104 2.71 40.31 0.45
N ASN A 105 3.93 40.71 0.80
CA ASN A 105 5.08 40.46 -0.06
C ASN A 105 5.44 38.94 -0.05
N ASP A 106 6.01 38.42 -1.12
CA ASP A 106 6.51 37.03 -1.14
C ASP A 106 7.82 36.87 -0.34
N ASP A 107 8.47 37.96 0.04
CA ASP A 107 9.56 38.01 1.02
C ASP A 107 9.09 37.94 2.51
N SER A 108 7.82 37.61 2.76
CA SER A 108 7.25 37.38 4.12
C SER A 108 7.24 35.89 4.52
N VAL A 109 7.13 35.62 5.82
CA VAL A 109 6.78 34.30 6.39
C VAL A 109 5.35 34.37 6.94
N ILE A 110 4.49 33.42 6.62
CA ILE A 110 3.08 33.40 7.06
C ILE A 110 2.86 32.24 8.02
N ILE A 111 2.37 32.54 9.23
CA ILE A 111 1.84 31.55 10.17
C ILE A 111 0.32 31.68 10.15
N PHE A 112 -0.40 30.71 9.57
CA PHE A 112 -1.85 30.85 9.32
C PHE A 112 -2.72 30.79 10.59
N SER A 113 -2.28 30.03 11.60
CA SER A 113 -3.04 29.81 12.85
C SER A 113 -2.14 30.09 14.07
N ALA A 114 -1.58 31.30 14.14
CA ALA A 114 -0.70 31.72 15.23
C ALA A 114 -1.41 31.80 16.60
N ASP A 115 -2.74 31.72 16.63
CA ASP A 115 -3.61 31.69 17.81
C ASP A 115 -3.99 30.27 18.28
N ALA A 116 -3.31 29.23 17.77
CA ALA A 116 -3.56 27.84 18.16
C ALA A 116 -3.09 27.49 19.58
N TYR A 117 -1.92 28.01 19.97
CA TYR A 117 -1.31 27.80 21.28
C TYR A 117 -1.22 29.14 22.03
N LYS A 118 -1.65 29.17 23.29
CA LYS A 118 -1.71 30.41 24.09
C LYS A 118 -0.46 30.65 24.94
N ASP A 119 0.06 29.58 25.52
CA ASP A 119 1.00 29.64 26.65
C ASP A 119 2.41 29.10 26.29
N GLN A 120 2.67 28.85 25.00
CA GLN A 120 3.94 28.30 24.49
C GLN A 120 4.29 28.91 23.13
N VAL A 121 5.56 29.23 22.92
CA VAL A 121 6.10 29.60 21.59
C VAL A 121 6.17 28.34 20.73
N ARG A 122 5.09 28.13 19.97
CA ARG A 122 4.82 26.91 19.20
C ARG A 122 3.83 27.23 18.10
N TYR A 123 3.94 26.58 16.94
CA TYR A 123 3.00 26.76 15.83
C TYR A 123 2.57 25.41 15.26
N PRO A 124 1.28 25.22 14.91
CA PRO A 124 0.87 24.05 14.16
C PRO A 124 1.47 24.15 12.76
N MET A 125 2.22 23.14 12.34
CA MET A 125 2.83 23.14 11.00
C MET A 125 1.78 23.14 9.87
N CYS A 126 0.52 22.78 10.20
CA CYS A 126 -0.69 23.09 9.42
C CYS A 126 -1.30 24.45 9.86
N TYR A 127 -0.97 25.58 9.23
CA TYR A 127 -0.19 25.74 8.00
C TYR A 127 0.80 26.89 8.13
N ILE A 128 1.97 26.73 7.53
CA ILE A 128 3.03 27.73 7.44
C ILE A 128 3.38 27.91 5.96
N ALA A 129 3.55 29.16 5.49
CA ALA A 129 3.97 29.44 4.12
C ALA A 129 5.10 30.47 4.04
N ALA A 130 6.12 30.19 3.24
CA ALA A 130 7.27 31.05 2.99
C ALA A 130 8.00 30.61 1.72
N LYS A 131 8.92 31.44 1.20
CA LYS A 131 9.88 31.00 0.17
C LYS A 131 10.78 29.88 0.72
N GLY A 132 11.17 28.92 -0.13
CA GLY A 132 12.09 27.84 0.23
C GLY A 132 13.38 28.30 0.92
N LYS A 133 13.98 29.41 0.44
CA LYS A 133 15.16 30.03 1.05
C LYS A 133 14.97 30.45 2.51
N PHE A 134 13.74 30.83 2.90
CA PHE A 134 13.44 31.22 4.28
C PHE A 134 13.22 30.01 5.18
N PHE A 135 12.61 28.93 4.68
CA PHE A 135 12.62 27.66 5.41
C PHE A 135 14.07 27.24 5.70
N GLN A 136 14.95 27.32 4.71
CA GLN A 136 16.38 27.01 4.86
C GLN A 136 17.08 27.92 5.89
N GLU A 137 16.85 29.24 5.83
CA GLU A 137 17.40 30.23 6.75
C GLU A 137 16.89 30.04 8.20
N ILE A 138 15.60 29.74 8.40
CA ILE A 138 15.01 29.47 9.72
C ILE A 138 15.66 28.22 10.32
N ILE A 139 15.63 27.09 9.61
CA ILE A 139 16.07 25.80 10.17
C ILE A 139 17.58 25.64 10.22
N GLY A 140 18.36 26.58 9.64
CA GLY A 140 19.82 26.55 9.64
C GLY A 140 20.44 25.50 8.71
N LEU A 141 19.71 25.05 7.69
CA LEU A 141 20.16 23.97 6.81
C LEU A 141 21.23 24.49 5.81
N LYS A 142 22.47 24.01 5.96
CA LYS A 142 23.65 24.46 5.18
C LYS A 142 23.42 24.39 3.67
N ASP A 143 22.93 23.24 3.19
CA ASP A 143 22.68 22.93 1.79
C ASP A 143 21.64 21.80 1.68
N THR A 144 21.19 21.51 0.45
CA THR A 144 20.14 20.52 0.18
C THR A 144 20.66 19.17 -0.32
N SER A 145 21.94 18.85 -0.10
CA SER A 145 22.46 17.52 -0.40
C SER A 145 21.91 16.47 0.58
N TRP A 146 21.81 15.22 0.14
CA TRP A 146 21.32 14.15 1.00
C TRP A 146 22.16 13.95 2.28
N PRO A 147 23.51 13.99 2.27
CA PRO A 147 24.31 13.91 3.50
C PRO A 147 23.94 14.99 4.53
N THR A 148 23.83 16.25 4.11
CA THR A 148 23.47 17.37 4.99
C THR A 148 22.04 17.23 5.52
N ILE A 149 21.09 16.80 4.68
CA ILE A 149 19.69 16.54 5.11
C ILE A 149 19.63 15.37 6.10
N LYS A 150 20.39 14.29 5.87
CA LYS A 150 20.46 13.12 6.76
C LYS A 150 21.02 13.52 8.13
N GLU A 151 22.20 14.15 8.17
CA GLU A 151 22.83 14.65 9.41
C GLU A 151 21.87 15.57 10.20
N PHE A 152 21.17 16.45 9.48
CA PHE A 152 20.20 17.35 10.10
C PHE A 152 19.01 16.61 10.72
N ILE A 153 18.43 15.60 10.04
CA ILE A 153 17.34 14.78 10.59
C ILE A 153 17.80 13.94 11.79
N GLU A 154 19.01 13.39 11.74
CA GLU A 154 19.62 12.68 12.88
C GLU A 154 19.82 13.61 14.09
N SER A 155 20.26 14.86 13.87
CA SER A 155 20.40 15.83 14.95
C SER A 155 19.05 16.25 15.55
N LEU A 156 17.99 16.39 14.74
CA LEU A 156 16.63 16.62 15.23
C LEU A 156 16.08 15.44 16.03
N TYR A 157 16.39 14.20 15.63
CA TYR A 157 15.97 13.00 16.36
C TYR A 157 16.66 12.91 17.72
N ALA A 158 17.96 13.25 17.78
CA ALA A 158 18.75 13.28 19.00
C ALA A 158 18.25 14.31 20.05
N LEU A 159 17.41 15.28 19.68
CA LEU A 159 16.77 16.21 20.63
C LEU A 159 15.74 15.52 21.56
N GLY A 160 15.23 14.34 21.20
CA GLY A 160 14.29 13.59 22.04
C GLY A 160 12.91 14.23 22.23
N LEU A 161 12.54 15.24 21.44
CA LEU A 161 11.26 15.98 21.54
C LEU A 161 10.05 15.20 20.94
N ASN A 162 10.28 14.02 20.37
CA ASN A 162 9.27 13.10 19.85
C ASN A 162 8.24 13.79 18.93
N TRP A 163 6.95 13.63 19.21
CA TRP A 163 5.85 14.15 18.39
C TRP A 163 5.79 15.69 18.34
N GLU A 164 6.53 16.40 19.19
CA GLU A 164 6.50 17.87 19.25
C GLU A 164 7.72 18.52 18.58
N THR A 165 8.67 17.71 18.07
CA THR A 165 9.94 18.19 17.52
C THR A 165 9.75 19.27 16.47
N ASP A 166 8.88 19.07 15.47
CA ASP A 166 8.73 20.04 14.38
C ASP A 166 8.12 21.37 14.85
N GLU A 167 7.07 21.34 15.66
CA GLU A 167 6.36 22.55 16.12
C GLU A 167 7.21 23.38 17.08
N LEU A 168 7.99 22.72 17.96
CA LEU A 168 8.86 23.38 18.94
C LEU A 168 10.17 23.86 18.31
N PHE A 169 10.84 23.03 17.51
CA PHE A 169 12.08 23.40 16.84
C PHE A 169 11.85 24.56 15.88
N PHE A 170 10.85 24.46 14.99
CA PHE A 170 10.59 25.51 14.00
C PHE A 170 10.18 26.83 14.65
N ALA A 171 9.36 26.80 15.71
CA ALA A 171 8.98 28.01 16.43
C ALA A 171 10.18 28.66 17.13
N LYS A 172 11.02 27.89 17.83
CA LYS A 172 12.25 28.41 18.45
C LYS A 172 13.16 29.06 17.40
N GLN A 173 13.51 28.32 16.35
CA GLN A 173 14.36 28.77 15.26
C GLN A 173 13.84 30.05 14.58
N LEU A 174 12.51 30.16 14.38
CA LEU A 174 11.90 31.35 13.80
C LEU A 174 12.03 32.58 14.70
N HIS A 175 11.90 32.41 16.02
CA HIS A 175 12.06 33.51 16.98
C HIS A 175 13.51 33.96 17.16
N GLU A 176 14.47 33.07 16.96
CA GLU A 176 15.91 33.38 16.96
C GLU A 176 16.39 33.95 15.61
N SER A 177 15.59 33.83 14.55
CA SER A 177 15.91 34.30 13.19
C SER A 177 15.57 35.78 12.94
N PRO A 178 16.37 36.51 12.14
CA PRO A 178 16.00 37.83 11.61
C PRO A 178 14.64 37.86 10.87
N LEU A 179 14.20 36.72 10.35
CA LEU A 179 12.92 36.55 9.66
C LEU A 179 11.70 36.70 10.56
N LEU A 180 11.84 36.68 11.89
CA LEU A 180 10.76 37.03 12.82
C LEU A 180 10.13 38.39 12.47
N LYS A 181 10.95 39.37 12.10
CA LYS A 181 10.50 40.73 11.71
C LYS A 181 9.75 40.76 10.37
N LYS A 182 9.89 39.72 9.54
CA LYS A 182 9.15 39.52 8.28
C LYS A 182 7.98 38.52 8.44
N THR A 183 7.71 38.06 9.67
CA THR A 183 6.69 37.07 9.94
C THR A 183 5.34 37.72 10.21
N ILE A 184 4.30 37.19 9.57
CA ILE A 184 2.92 37.64 9.67
C ILE A 184 2.13 36.55 10.39
N PHE A 185 1.74 36.87 11.63
CA PHE A 185 0.99 36.00 12.52
C PHE A 185 -0.50 36.18 12.29
N LEU A 186 -1.08 35.34 11.42
CA LEU A 186 -2.52 35.34 11.16
C LEU A 186 -3.26 34.61 12.28
N LYS A 187 -4.43 35.13 12.63
CA LYS A 187 -5.34 34.52 13.61
C LYS A 187 -6.48 33.81 12.91
N ARG A 188 -6.71 32.56 13.26
CA ARG A 188 -7.84 31.74 12.78
C ARG A 188 -9.16 32.07 13.48
N GLY A 189 -9.08 32.68 14.66
CA GLY A 189 -10.22 33.06 15.49
C GLY A 189 -10.56 32.04 16.58
N GLY A 190 -9.55 31.30 17.07
CA GLY A 190 -9.67 30.44 18.25
C GLY A 190 -9.63 28.92 18.00
N TRP A 191 -9.32 28.22 19.09
CA TRP A 191 -8.97 26.79 19.12
C TRP A 191 -9.47 26.16 20.43
N ALA A 192 -10.68 25.59 20.44
CA ALA A 192 -11.22 24.86 21.60
C ALA A 192 -12.56 24.14 21.27
N PRO A 193 -12.69 22.83 21.49
CA PRO A 193 -11.61 21.83 21.61
C PRO A 193 -10.89 21.59 20.26
N TYR A 194 -11.40 22.14 19.16
CA TYR A 194 -10.82 22.05 17.82
C TYR A 194 -10.64 23.45 17.21
N ALA A 195 -9.83 23.55 16.16
CA ALA A 195 -9.63 24.78 15.41
C ALA A 195 -10.94 25.31 14.81
N ARG A 196 -11.20 26.63 14.92
CA ARG A 196 -12.41 27.25 14.36
C ARG A 196 -12.56 26.95 12.87
N LYS A 197 -13.80 26.69 12.41
CA LYS A 197 -14.13 26.30 11.02
C LYS A 197 -13.39 25.03 10.49
N ARG A 198 -12.80 24.19 11.34
CA ARG A 198 -12.28 22.86 10.95
C ARG A 198 -13.39 21.82 10.96
N ILE A 199 -13.34 20.87 10.03
CA ILE A 199 -14.01 19.57 10.19
C ILE A 199 -12.99 18.63 10.83
N ASP A 200 -13.14 18.27 12.11
CA ASP A 200 -12.11 17.51 12.84
C ASP A 200 -12.51 16.05 13.06
N ARG A 201 -11.56 15.11 12.96
CA ARG A 201 -11.79 13.68 13.25
C ARG A 201 -12.30 13.41 14.66
N GLY A 202 -11.91 14.21 15.65
CA GLY A 202 -12.42 14.11 17.02
C GLY A 202 -13.94 14.35 17.09
N ARG A 203 -14.50 15.08 16.12
CA ARG A 203 -15.94 15.30 15.97
C ARG A 203 -16.32 15.38 14.49
N TRP A 204 -16.38 14.24 13.82
CA TRP A 204 -16.64 14.13 12.37
C TRP A 204 -18.09 14.46 11.98
N GLN A 205 -18.48 15.73 12.13
CA GLN A 205 -19.83 16.25 11.87
C GLN A 205 -19.74 17.56 11.08
N TYR A 206 -20.35 17.60 9.90
CA TYR A 206 -20.39 18.80 9.04
C TYR A 206 -21.64 18.83 8.17
N SER A 207 -22.00 20.02 7.70
CA SER A 207 -23.15 20.23 6.82
C SER A 207 -22.73 20.31 5.36
N LYS A 208 -23.46 19.64 4.45
CA LYS A 208 -23.23 19.71 3.00
C LYS A 208 -23.34 21.14 2.47
N LEU A 209 -24.35 21.88 2.95
CA LEU A 209 -24.55 23.28 2.62
C LEU A 209 -23.43 24.18 3.18
N GLY A 210 -22.85 23.82 4.33
CA GLY A 210 -21.68 24.51 4.88
C GLY A 210 -20.42 24.31 4.05
N LEU A 211 -20.20 23.11 3.48
CA LEU A 211 -19.11 22.90 2.50
C LEU A 211 -19.31 23.79 1.27
N PHE A 212 -20.52 23.79 0.70
CA PHE A 212 -20.85 24.61 -0.49
C PHE A 212 -20.72 26.13 -0.23
N ASN A 213 -21.04 26.59 0.98
CA ASN A 213 -20.95 28.00 1.37
C ASN A 213 -19.58 28.39 1.98
N ASN A 214 -18.51 27.64 1.72
CA ASN A 214 -17.15 27.88 2.25
C ASN A 214 -17.12 28.13 3.78
N ARG A 215 -17.96 27.44 4.55
CA ARG A 215 -18.02 27.55 6.01
C ARG A 215 -16.82 26.93 6.70
N TYR A 216 -16.13 26.00 6.03
CA TYR A 216 -15.03 25.21 6.56
C TYR A 216 -13.72 25.55 5.85
N ILE A 217 -12.65 25.78 6.62
CA ILE A 217 -11.31 26.11 6.11
C ILE A 217 -10.58 24.85 5.63
N ASP A 218 -10.62 23.81 6.46
CA ASP A 218 -9.90 22.56 6.31
C ASP A 218 -10.71 21.40 6.92
N ALA A 219 -10.33 20.17 6.56
CA ALA A 219 -10.80 18.95 7.19
C ALA A 219 -9.61 18.08 7.65
N HIS A 220 -9.53 17.86 8.96
CA HIS A 220 -8.56 16.98 9.61
C HIS A 220 -9.16 15.58 9.66
N SER A 221 -8.79 14.75 8.69
CA SER A 221 -9.60 13.59 8.33
C SER A 221 -9.65 12.49 9.40
N VAL A 222 -10.78 11.77 9.43
CA VAL A 222 -10.86 10.43 10.05
C VAL A 222 -9.95 9.46 9.30
N ARG A 223 -9.12 8.71 10.05
CA ARG A 223 -8.10 7.79 9.54
C ARG A 223 -8.43 6.33 9.92
N PRO A 224 -7.97 5.31 9.17
CA PRO A 224 -7.40 5.41 7.82
C PRO A 224 -8.46 5.82 6.78
N LEU A 225 -8.05 6.30 5.60
CA LEU A 225 -8.99 6.71 4.54
C LEU A 225 -9.91 5.55 4.13
N ASN A 226 -9.31 4.40 3.76
CA ASN A 226 -10.01 3.30 3.11
C ASN A 226 -11.20 2.73 3.92
N PRO A 227 -11.05 2.38 5.22
CA PRO A 227 -12.17 1.94 6.06
C PRO A 227 -13.24 3.03 6.30
N ASN A 228 -12.87 4.31 6.22
CA ASN A 228 -13.77 5.44 6.49
C ASN A 228 -14.38 6.07 5.22
N LEU A 229 -14.20 5.48 4.03
CA LEU A 229 -14.70 6.02 2.76
C LEU A 229 -16.19 6.39 2.79
N ALA A 230 -17.03 5.62 3.50
CA ALA A 230 -18.45 5.94 3.66
C ALA A 230 -18.70 7.29 4.38
N LYS A 231 -17.90 7.60 5.41
CA LYS A 231 -17.94 8.88 6.17
C LYS A 231 -17.30 10.04 5.40
N LEU A 232 -16.37 9.73 4.50
CA LEU A 232 -15.58 10.69 3.73
C LEU A 232 -16.19 11.03 2.36
N LYS A 233 -17.07 10.19 1.83
CA LYS A 233 -17.71 10.29 0.52
C LYS A 233 -18.19 11.69 0.12
N THR A 234 -18.80 12.44 1.04
CA THR A 234 -19.28 13.80 0.77
C THR A 234 -18.12 14.78 0.59
N LEU A 235 -17.08 14.68 1.42
CA LEU A 235 -15.87 15.51 1.35
C LEU A 235 -15.08 15.21 0.07
N ILE A 236 -14.89 13.93 -0.25
CA ILE A 236 -14.22 13.48 -1.48
C ILE A 236 -14.92 14.06 -2.71
N ALA A 237 -16.24 13.87 -2.83
CA ALA A 237 -16.99 14.35 -3.98
C ALA A 237 -17.06 15.90 -4.07
N PHE A 238 -16.96 16.62 -2.95
CA PHE A 238 -16.80 18.08 -2.95
C PHE A 238 -15.43 18.51 -3.50
N VAL A 239 -14.36 17.82 -3.11
CA VAL A 239 -13.00 18.06 -3.61
C VAL A 239 -12.87 17.65 -5.09
N GLU A 240 -13.48 16.55 -5.53
CA GLU A 240 -13.49 16.14 -6.94
C GLU A 240 -14.11 17.20 -7.86
N ALA A 241 -15.20 17.85 -7.41
CA ALA A 241 -15.93 18.85 -8.17
C ALA A 241 -15.15 20.15 -8.43
N GLY A 242 -14.10 20.43 -7.65
CA GLY A 242 -13.32 21.66 -7.79
C GLY A 242 -14.18 22.91 -7.75
N SER A 243 -13.86 23.91 -8.59
CA SER A 243 -14.62 25.17 -8.68
C SER A 243 -16.08 25.03 -9.14
N ASP A 244 -16.48 23.89 -9.72
CA ASP A 244 -17.81 23.67 -10.27
C ASP A 244 -18.82 23.14 -9.22
N HIS A 245 -18.76 23.73 -8.01
CA HIS A 245 -19.59 23.35 -6.87
C HIS A 245 -21.11 23.32 -7.17
N LYS A 246 -21.58 24.13 -8.14
CA LYS A 246 -22.99 24.13 -8.60
C LYS A 246 -23.41 22.78 -9.18
N THR A 247 -22.54 22.14 -9.96
CA THR A 247 -22.79 20.82 -10.56
C THR A 247 -22.83 19.74 -9.48
N PHE A 248 -21.94 19.80 -8.48
CA PHE A 248 -21.97 18.93 -7.31
C PHE A 248 -23.29 19.04 -6.54
N PHE A 249 -23.76 20.26 -6.25
CA PHE A 249 -25.03 20.47 -5.53
C PHE A 249 -26.20 19.80 -6.27
N ILE A 250 -26.34 20.06 -7.59
CA ILE A 250 -27.39 19.48 -8.43
C ILE A 250 -27.28 17.95 -8.53
N GLN A 251 -26.08 17.39 -8.64
CA GLN A 251 -25.88 15.93 -8.68
C GLN A 251 -26.16 15.26 -7.31
N SER A 252 -25.80 15.91 -6.21
CA SER A 252 -26.02 15.42 -4.84
C SER A 252 -27.50 15.28 -4.49
N LEU A 253 -28.35 16.09 -5.12
CA LEU A 253 -29.81 16.01 -5.06
C LEU A 253 -30.40 14.92 -5.96
N LYS A 254 -29.70 14.51 -7.04
CA LYS A 254 -30.28 13.66 -8.10
C LYS A 254 -29.89 12.18 -8.06
N LYS A 255 -28.66 11.79 -7.65
CA LYS A 255 -28.26 10.36 -7.53
C LYS A 255 -27.22 10.12 -6.40
N PRO A 256 -27.57 9.51 -5.25
CA PRO A 256 -26.69 9.56 -4.06
C PRO A 256 -25.51 8.59 -4.01
N VAL A 257 -25.51 7.49 -4.79
CA VAL A 257 -24.57 6.36 -4.57
C VAL A 257 -23.72 6.03 -5.80
N LYS A 258 -24.35 5.79 -6.96
CA LYS A 258 -23.65 5.24 -8.14
C LYS A 258 -22.56 6.17 -8.67
N THR A 259 -22.82 7.48 -8.76
CA THR A 259 -21.85 8.45 -9.30
C THR A 259 -20.61 8.60 -8.43
N ALA A 260 -20.77 8.84 -7.13
CA ALA A 260 -19.62 8.95 -6.20
C ALA A 260 -18.84 7.62 -6.04
N TYR A 261 -19.52 6.47 -6.14
CA TYR A 261 -18.82 5.18 -6.26
C TYR A 261 -18.00 5.10 -7.56
N LEU A 262 -18.56 5.55 -8.70
CA LEU A 262 -17.81 5.63 -9.96
C LEU A 262 -16.66 6.63 -9.89
N SER A 263 -16.80 7.79 -9.23
CA SER A 263 -15.69 8.76 -9.07
C SER A 263 -14.59 8.21 -8.17
N ILE A 264 -14.91 7.65 -6.99
CA ILE A 264 -13.93 6.98 -6.11
C ILE A 264 -13.26 5.81 -6.85
N LYS A 265 -14.01 5.05 -7.66
CA LYS A 265 -13.46 4.02 -8.53
C LYS A 265 -12.56 4.63 -9.61
N HIS A 266 -12.90 5.75 -10.22
CA HIS A 266 -12.08 6.45 -11.21
C HIS A 266 -10.78 6.98 -10.59
N LEU A 267 -10.86 7.58 -9.40
CA LEU A 267 -9.72 8.07 -8.64
C LEU A 267 -8.78 6.92 -8.26
N LYS A 268 -9.33 5.81 -7.78
CA LYS A 268 -8.58 4.56 -7.53
C LYS A 268 -8.12 3.84 -8.79
N GLN A 269 -8.70 4.09 -9.96
CA GLN A 269 -8.25 3.60 -11.26
C GLN A 269 -7.19 4.49 -11.91
N LEU A 270 -7.11 5.76 -11.52
CA LEU A 270 -5.98 6.68 -11.78
C LEU A 270 -4.77 6.33 -10.89
N LEU A 271 -5.02 5.86 -9.67
CA LEU A 271 -4.02 5.33 -8.73
C LEU A 271 -3.63 3.87 -8.99
N PHE A 272 -4.41 3.18 -9.82
CA PHE A 272 -4.04 1.85 -10.28
C PHE A 272 -2.98 2.05 -11.36
N ASP A 273 -1.72 1.81 -10.99
CA ASP A 273 -0.58 2.08 -11.84
C ASP A 273 -0.82 1.44 -13.22
N LYS A 274 -0.83 2.26 -14.28
CA LYS A 274 -1.15 1.80 -15.65
C LYS A 274 -0.20 0.69 -16.09
N ASP A 275 0.99 0.72 -15.51
CA ASP A 275 2.14 -0.12 -15.79
C ASP A 275 2.21 -1.37 -14.89
N LEU A 276 1.36 -1.51 -13.86
CA LEU A 276 1.38 -2.64 -12.90
C LEU A 276 1.36 -4.01 -13.58
N TYR A 277 0.70 -4.12 -14.73
CA TYR A 277 0.61 -5.34 -15.54
C TYR A 277 1.19 -5.13 -16.95
N GLN A 278 2.07 -4.15 -17.15
CA GLN A 278 2.80 -4.00 -18.41
C GLN A 278 4.00 -4.95 -18.41
N VAL A 279 4.08 -5.81 -19.42
CA VAL A 279 5.26 -6.63 -19.71
C VAL A 279 6.23 -5.80 -20.54
N LEU A 280 7.52 -5.84 -20.20
CA LEU A 280 8.61 -5.29 -21.01
C LEU A 280 9.18 -6.33 -21.98
N LYS A 281 9.37 -7.55 -21.50
CA LYS A 281 10.06 -8.63 -22.22
C LYS A 281 9.55 -9.98 -21.76
N THR A 282 9.24 -10.85 -22.71
CA THR A 282 9.02 -12.29 -22.45
C THR A 282 10.20 -13.05 -23.03
N ILE A 283 10.79 -13.94 -22.23
CA ILE A 283 11.79 -14.91 -22.65
C ILE A 283 11.11 -16.29 -22.57
N PRO A 284 10.72 -16.89 -23.71
CA PRO A 284 10.01 -18.16 -23.72
C PRO A 284 10.91 -19.30 -23.25
N ALA A 285 10.31 -20.33 -22.66
CA ALA A 285 11.00 -21.59 -22.39
C ALA A 285 11.42 -22.29 -23.70
N LYS A 286 12.49 -23.10 -23.63
CA LYS A 286 12.99 -23.86 -24.79
C LYS A 286 12.04 -24.99 -25.22
N ALA A 287 11.19 -25.49 -24.31
CA ALA A 287 10.28 -26.61 -24.55
C ALA A 287 8.81 -26.19 -24.37
N LEU A 288 7.95 -26.64 -25.29
CA LEU A 288 6.50 -26.46 -25.22
C LEU A 288 5.87 -27.49 -24.29
N LYS A 289 5.81 -27.17 -22.98
CA LYS A 289 5.05 -27.93 -21.99
C LYS A 289 3.63 -27.37 -21.82
N THR A 290 2.65 -28.26 -21.66
CA THR A 290 1.24 -27.86 -21.48
C THR A 290 0.86 -27.59 -20.02
N LYS A 291 1.73 -27.87 -19.06
CA LYS A 291 1.51 -27.58 -17.62
C LYS A 291 2.50 -26.51 -17.14
N THR A 292 2.06 -25.60 -16.28
CA THR A 292 2.89 -24.44 -15.82
C THR A 292 2.86 -24.26 -14.30
N ILE A 293 4.04 -24.03 -13.71
CA ILE A 293 4.23 -23.61 -12.31
C ILE A 293 4.55 -22.13 -12.34
N ALA A 294 3.68 -21.28 -11.80
CA ALA A 294 3.85 -19.84 -11.86
C ALA A 294 4.29 -19.26 -10.51
N PHE A 295 5.43 -18.58 -10.55
CA PHE A 295 6.04 -17.85 -9.43
C PHE A 295 6.12 -16.35 -9.75
N THR A 296 6.46 -15.56 -8.75
CA THR A 296 6.86 -14.17 -8.95
C THR A 296 8.00 -13.79 -8.02
N LEU A 297 8.87 -12.89 -8.49
CA LEU A 297 10.05 -12.40 -7.77
C LEU A 297 10.22 -10.91 -8.05
N TYR A 298 10.27 -10.09 -7.01
CA TYR A 298 10.36 -8.63 -7.14
C TYR A 298 11.22 -8.03 -6.03
N GLY A 299 11.89 -6.92 -6.33
CA GLY A 299 12.99 -6.43 -5.52
C GLY A 299 14.19 -7.39 -5.56
N ASN A 300 15.14 -7.20 -4.63
CA ASN A 300 16.36 -7.99 -4.54
C ASN A 300 16.66 -8.43 -3.08
N GLU A 301 15.62 -8.82 -2.33
CA GLU A 301 15.79 -9.26 -0.94
C GLU A 301 16.45 -10.65 -0.89
N PRO A 302 17.59 -10.85 -0.20
CA PRO A 302 18.40 -12.06 -0.32
C PRO A 302 17.63 -13.36 -0.06
N ARG A 303 16.72 -13.38 0.92
CA ARG A 303 15.88 -14.55 1.26
C ARG A 303 15.13 -15.13 0.06
N TYR A 304 14.74 -14.34 -0.94
CA TYR A 304 14.02 -14.83 -2.13
C TYR A 304 14.94 -15.25 -3.29
N ILE A 305 16.25 -15.00 -3.17
CA ILE A 305 17.25 -15.24 -4.21
C ILE A 305 18.22 -16.37 -3.83
N GLU A 306 18.64 -16.43 -2.56
CA GLU A 306 19.67 -17.36 -2.08
C GLU A 306 19.30 -18.83 -2.28
N ASN A 307 18.03 -19.18 -2.06
CA ASN A 307 17.52 -20.55 -2.21
C ASN A 307 16.75 -20.80 -3.53
N LEU A 308 16.76 -19.84 -4.46
CA LEU A 308 16.02 -19.90 -5.72
C LEU A 308 16.46 -21.09 -6.61
N ASP A 309 17.76 -21.40 -6.60
CA ASP A 309 18.35 -22.53 -7.31
C ASP A 309 17.75 -23.87 -6.83
N GLN A 310 17.71 -24.06 -5.50
CA GLN A 310 17.19 -25.23 -4.82
C GLN A 310 15.66 -25.34 -4.96
N THR A 311 14.93 -24.22 -4.84
CA THR A 311 13.49 -24.17 -5.13
C THR A 311 13.23 -24.71 -6.53
N LEU A 312 13.85 -24.14 -7.57
CA LEU A 312 13.63 -24.56 -8.95
C LEU A 312 14.08 -26.00 -9.19
N ALA A 313 15.20 -26.43 -8.61
CA ALA A 313 15.66 -27.82 -8.68
C ALA A 313 14.62 -28.80 -8.13
N SER A 314 14.03 -28.52 -6.96
CA SER A 314 12.99 -29.39 -6.36
C SER A 314 11.75 -29.54 -7.25
N TYR A 315 11.32 -28.46 -7.92
CA TYR A 315 10.20 -28.51 -8.86
C TYR A 315 10.57 -29.26 -10.16
N HIS A 316 11.81 -29.16 -10.64
CA HIS A 316 12.28 -29.96 -11.78
C HIS A 316 12.39 -31.45 -11.46
N GLU A 317 12.79 -31.82 -10.24
CA GLU A 317 12.89 -33.20 -9.78
C GLU A 317 11.51 -33.86 -9.66
N TRP A 318 10.57 -33.21 -8.94
CA TRP A 318 9.28 -33.82 -8.62
C TRP A 318 8.21 -33.61 -9.71
N LEU A 319 8.30 -32.53 -10.49
CA LEU A 319 7.32 -32.16 -11.52
C LEU A 319 8.00 -31.91 -12.90
N PRO A 320 8.78 -32.87 -13.44
CA PRO A 320 9.62 -32.67 -14.63
C PRO A 320 8.85 -32.26 -15.89
N ASP A 321 7.58 -32.66 -16.03
CA ASP A 321 6.71 -32.31 -17.17
C ASP A 321 6.14 -30.88 -17.11
N TRP A 322 6.33 -30.17 -16.00
CA TRP A 322 5.81 -28.82 -15.80
C TRP A 322 6.85 -27.75 -16.17
N GLN A 323 6.39 -26.61 -16.65
CA GLN A 323 7.24 -25.45 -16.96
C GLN A 323 7.21 -24.44 -15.82
N CYS A 324 8.35 -24.19 -15.19
CA CYS A 324 8.52 -23.05 -14.30
C CYS A 324 8.44 -21.74 -15.12
N ARG A 325 7.52 -20.85 -14.72
CA ARG A 325 7.30 -19.52 -15.28
C ARG A 325 7.44 -18.49 -14.15
N LEU A 326 8.32 -17.52 -14.32
CA LEU A 326 8.55 -16.46 -13.33
C LEU A 326 8.17 -15.10 -13.88
N TYR A 327 7.31 -14.41 -13.15
CA TYR A 327 7.01 -12.99 -13.37
C TYR A 327 7.93 -12.15 -12.50
N ILE A 328 8.88 -11.46 -13.12
CA ILE A 328 9.95 -10.75 -12.40
C ILE A 328 9.84 -9.23 -12.52
N GLY A 329 10.24 -8.50 -11.48
CA GLY A 329 10.34 -7.04 -11.52
C GLY A 329 11.45 -6.56 -12.46
N SER A 330 11.31 -5.34 -13.00
CA SER A 330 12.30 -4.73 -13.90
C SER A 330 13.66 -4.46 -13.25
N ASP A 331 13.73 -4.51 -11.91
CA ASP A 331 14.91 -4.25 -11.09
C ASP A 331 15.59 -5.53 -10.58
N VAL A 332 15.09 -6.72 -10.93
CA VAL A 332 15.75 -7.99 -10.60
C VAL A 332 17.06 -8.10 -11.37
N ASN A 333 18.15 -8.35 -10.63
CA ASN A 333 19.51 -8.31 -11.19
C ASN A 333 19.81 -9.40 -12.25
N ASP A 334 20.74 -9.10 -13.15
CA ASP A 334 21.11 -9.97 -14.28
C ASP A 334 21.61 -11.37 -13.86
N LYS A 335 22.26 -11.51 -12.71
CA LYS A 335 22.71 -12.83 -12.21
C LYS A 335 21.52 -13.73 -11.89
N THR A 336 20.49 -13.15 -11.27
CA THR A 336 19.24 -13.85 -10.96
C THR A 336 18.52 -14.21 -12.26
N ILE A 337 18.45 -13.29 -13.24
CA ILE A 337 17.89 -13.59 -14.56
C ILE A 337 18.64 -14.76 -15.23
N GLN A 338 19.98 -14.75 -15.21
CA GLN A 338 20.78 -15.82 -15.80
C GLN A 338 20.50 -17.18 -15.14
N LEU A 339 20.42 -17.24 -13.80
CA LEU A 339 20.03 -18.46 -13.07
C LEU A 339 18.68 -19.02 -13.55
N LEU A 340 17.67 -18.16 -13.79
CA LEU A 340 16.38 -18.59 -14.32
C LEU A 340 16.50 -19.19 -15.73
N LEU A 341 17.35 -18.60 -16.58
CA LEU A 341 17.57 -19.09 -17.96
C LEU A 341 18.36 -20.42 -17.98
N ASP A 342 19.32 -20.59 -17.07
CA ASP A 342 20.08 -21.82 -16.90
C ASP A 342 19.18 -22.96 -16.40
N LYS A 343 18.21 -22.64 -15.52
CA LYS A 343 17.09 -23.52 -15.12
C LYS A 343 15.99 -23.65 -16.19
N GLN A 344 16.19 -23.13 -17.40
CA GLN A 344 15.24 -23.24 -18.52
C GLN A 344 13.83 -22.72 -18.19
N CYS A 345 13.73 -21.76 -17.27
CA CYS A 345 12.47 -21.13 -16.91
C CYS A 345 11.95 -20.23 -18.04
N GLU A 346 10.63 -20.08 -18.10
CA GLU A 346 10.01 -19.00 -18.85
C GLU A 346 10.05 -17.74 -17.98
N VAL A 347 10.54 -16.62 -18.52
CA VAL A 347 10.73 -15.38 -17.75
C VAL A 347 9.93 -14.25 -18.36
N ILE A 348 9.06 -13.64 -17.56
CA ILE A 348 8.22 -12.50 -17.95
C ILE A 348 8.67 -11.30 -17.13
N VAL A 349 9.39 -10.38 -17.77
CA VAL A 349 9.88 -9.15 -17.14
C VAL A 349 8.76 -8.12 -17.15
N MET A 350 8.28 -7.78 -15.96
CA MET A 350 7.27 -6.75 -15.72
C MET A 350 7.95 -5.36 -15.71
N LYS A 351 7.23 -4.32 -16.14
CA LYS A 351 7.75 -2.94 -16.20
C LYS A 351 8.03 -2.32 -14.85
N MET A 352 7.28 -2.75 -13.84
CA MET A 352 7.43 -2.25 -12.49
C MET A 352 8.51 -3.03 -11.75
N GLY A 353 9.24 -2.33 -10.88
CA GLY A 353 10.21 -2.91 -9.97
C GLY A 353 9.99 -2.44 -8.52
N GLY A 354 10.91 -2.82 -7.64
CA GLY A 354 10.88 -2.51 -6.21
C GLY A 354 9.96 -3.44 -5.42
N ILE A 355 9.57 -2.98 -4.22
CA ILE A 355 8.77 -3.77 -3.28
C ILE A 355 7.33 -3.26 -3.27
N ASP A 356 6.41 -4.05 -3.83
CA ASP A 356 4.97 -3.79 -3.78
C ASP A 356 4.19 -5.10 -3.66
N ALA A 357 3.35 -5.21 -2.63
CA ALA A 357 2.56 -6.41 -2.35
C ALA A 357 1.56 -6.76 -3.49
N ARG A 358 1.25 -5.82 -4.39
CA ARG A 358 0.42 -6.10 -5.57
C ARG A 358 1.13 -7.03 -6.56
N TYR A 359 2.47 -6.99 -6.61
CA TYR A 359 3.28 -7.79 -7.55
C TYR A 359 3.14 -9.31 -7.31
N MET A 360 2.78 -9.74 -6.08
CA MET A 360 2.42 -11.13 -5.77
C MET A 360 1.34 -11.71 -6.71
N ASN A 361 0.54 -10.87 -7.36
CA ASN A 361 -0.57 -11.27 -8.23
C ASN A 361 -0.14 -11.49 -9.68
N TRP A 362 1.10 -11.17 -10.06
CA TRP A 362 1.58 -11.38 -11.42
C TRP A 362 1.58 -12.85 -11.82
N ARG A 363 1.90 -13.76 -10.88
CA ARG A 363 1.83 -15.21 -11.11
C ARG A 363 0.42 -15.70 -11.47
N PHE A 364 -0.63 -15.00 -11.05
CA PHE A 364 -2.02 -15.36 -11.41
C PHE A 364 -2.32 -15.13 -12.90
N LEU A 365 -1.55 -14.29 -13.61
CA LEU A 365 -1.66 -14.11 -15.07
C LEU A 365 -1.45 -15.43 -15.83
N ALA A 366 -0.76 -16.41 -15.25
CA ALA A 366 -0.55 -17.71 -15.90
C ALA A 366 -1.87 -18.46 -16.15
N MET A 367 -2.92 -18.18 -15.38
CA MET A 367 -4.26 -18.77 -15.59
C MET A 367 -4.95 -18.26 -16.87
N GLU A 368 -4.57 -17.09 -17.37
CA GLU A 368 -5.11 -16.53 -18.62
C GLU A 368 -4.53 -17.24 -19.86
N ASP A 369 -3.47 -18.04 -19.69
CA ASP A 369 -2.80 -18.76 -20.76
C ASP A 369 -3.60 -19.99 -21.21
N LYS A 370 -4.50 -19.77 -22.17
CA LYS A 370 -5.36 -20.80 -22.77
C LYS A 370 -4.59 -21.90 -23.51
N THR A 371 -3.26 -21.80 -23.65
CA THR A 371 -2.40 -22.89 -24.17
C THR A 371 -2.07 -23.95 -23.12
N LYS A 372 -2.28 -23.67 -21.82
CA LYS A 372 -1.96 -24.59 -20.73
C LYS A 372 -3.17 -25.42 -20.30
N ASP A 373 -2.95 -26.71 -20.10
CA ASP A 373 -3.94 -27.68 -19.61
C ASP A 373 -4.11 -27.58 -18.09
N ALA A 374 -3.03 -27.26 -17.37
CA ALA A 374 -3.03 -27.01 -15.93
C ALA A 374 -1.99 -25.95 -15.53
N VAL A 375 -2.33 -25.15 -14.52
CA VAL A 375 -1.49 -24.12 -13.92
C VAL A 375 -1.52 -24.30 -12.41
N ILE A 376 -0.36 -24.34 -11.75
CA ILE A 376 -0.24 -24.25 -10.30
C ILE A 376 0.50 -22.96 -9.92
N ILE A 377 0.11 -22.38 -8.78
CA ILE A 377 0.66 -21.13 -8.29
C ILE A 377 1.49 -21.39 -7.03
N ARG A 378 2.73 -20.88 -7.00
CA ARG A 378 3.68 -21.14 -5.91
C ARG A 378 4.43 -19.88 -5.44
N ASP A 379 4.76 -19.87 -4.16
CA ASP A 379 5.70 -18.92 -3.56
C ASP A 379 7.14 -19.43 -3.74
N VAL A 380 8.08 -18.51 -4.03
CA VAL A 380 9.45 -18.85 -4.51
C VAL A 380 10.41 -19.27 -3.39
N ASP A 381 10.01 -19.06 -2.15
CA ASP A 381 10.68 -19.45 -0.90
C ASP A 381 10.23 -20.83 -0.37
N SER A 382 9.37 -21.54 -1.10
CA SER A 382 8.89 -22.89 -0.77
C SER A 382 9.46 -23.95 -1.73
N PHE A 383 9.85 -25.11 -1.19
CA PHE A 383 10.37 -26.23 -1.99
C PHE A 383 9.26 -27.22 -2.33
N CYS A 384 9.32 -27.79 -3.53
CA CYS A 384 8.46 -28.90 -3.90
C CYS A 384 8.86 -30.15 -3.10
N THR A 385 7.88 -30.91 -2.63
CA THR A 385 8.12 -32.19 -1.95
C THR A 385 7.46 -33.34 -2.70
N TYR A 386 7.91 -34.58 -2.44
CA TYR A 386 7.22 -35.77 -2.95
C TYR A 386 5.76 -35.85 -2.49
N ARG A 387 5.45 -35.41 -1.26
CA ARG A 387 4.07 -35.36 -0.76
C ARG A 387 3.21 -34.37 -1.55
N GLU A 388 3.76 -33.21 -1.92
CA GLU A 388 3.08 -32.26 -2.79
C GLU A 388 2.81 -32.85 -4.18
N LYS A 389 3.80 -33.51 -4.77
CA LYS A 389 3.66 -34.21 -6.06
C LYS A 389 2.46 -35.15 -6.04
N LEU A 390 2.32 -35.99 -5.01
CA LEU A 390 1.21 -36.93 -4.88
C LEU A 390 -0.15 -36.22 -4.83
N MET A 391 -0.29 -35.12 -4.07
CA MET A 391 -1.53 -34.32 -4.05
C MET A 391 -1.86 -33.71 -5.42
N ILE A 392 -0.84 -33.27 -6.16
CA ILE A 392 -1.01 -32.70 -7.52
C ILE A 392 -1.42 -33.81 -8.49
N GLU A 393 -0.82 -35.00 -8.42
CA GLU A 393 -1.18 -36.15 -9.26
C GLU A 393 -2.60 -36.64 -8.97
N GLU A 394 -2.99 -36.75 -7.69
CA GLU A 394 -4.37 -37.08 -7.29
C GLU A 394 -5.37 -36.05 -7.83
N TRP A 395 -5.08 -34.75 -7.69
CA TRP A 395 -5.90 -33.70 -8.28
C TRP A 395 -5.97 -33.80 -9.81
N LEU A 396 -4.84 -33.96 -10.50
CA LEU A 396 -4.78 -34.07 -11.96
C LEU A 396 -5.63 -35.24 -12.47
N ASN A 397 -5.63 -36.37 -11.77
CA ASN A 397 -6.40 -37.58 -12.11
C ASN A 397 -7.89 -37.50 -11.73
N SER A 398 -8.30 -36.50 -10.95
CA SER A 398 -9.71 -36.28 -10.58
C SER A 398 -10.50 -35.45 -11.59
N GLU A 399 -11.83 -35.52 -11.56
CA GLU A 399 -12.72 -34.63 -12.32
C GLU A 399 -12.66 -33.16 -11.86
N LYS A 400 -12.10 -32.88 -10.67
CA LYS A 400 -12.05 -31.52 -10.11
C LYS A 400 -11.09 -30.63 -10.88
N LYS A 401 -11.54 -29.43 -11.25
CA LYS A 401 -10.73 -28.47 -12.02
C LYS A 401 -9.97 -27.45 -11.19
N PHE A 402 -10.20 -27.36 -9.89
CA PHE A 402 -9.43 -26.50 -8.99
C PHE A 402 -8.79 -27.32 -7.86
N HIS A 403 -7.63 -26.88 -7.36
CA HIS A 403 -6.87 -27.53 -6.29
C HIS A 403 -6.53 -26.56 -5.19
N ILE A 404 -6.71 -26.97 -3.95
CA ILE A 404 -6.35 -26.21 -2.75
C ILE A 404 -5.59 -27.16 -1.82
N ILE A 405 -4.44 -26.70 -1.30
CA ILE A 405 -3.70 -27.41 -0.25
C ILE A 405 -3.63 -26.53 1.01
N ARG A 406 -3.97 -27.10 2.17
CA ARG A 406 -3.92 -26.45 3.50
C ARG A 406 -3.26 -27.39 4.52
N ASP A 407 -1.95 -27.53 4.40
CA ASP A 407 -1.17 -28.51 5.17
C ASP A 407 -0.63 -28.03 6.53
N HIS A 408 -1.05 -26.85 7.03
CA HIS A 408 -0.51 -26.27 8.27
C HIS A 408 -1.55 -25.47 9.06
N VAL A 409 -1.33 -25.29 10.37
CA VAL A 409 -2.25 -24.52 11.24
C VAL A 409 -2.34 -23.04 10.92
N ASN A 410 -1.28 -22.47 10.32
CA ASN A 410 -1.28 -21.09 9.87
C ASN A 410 -1.94 -20.90 8.49
N HIS A 411 -2.38 -21.98 7.82
CA HIS A 411 -3.14 -21.92 6.55
C HIS A 411 -4.61 -21.57 6.81
N THR A 412 -4.83 -20.32 7.21
CA THR A 412 -6.11 -19.77 7.68
C THR A 412 -7.01 -19.25 6.55
N GLY A 413 -6.49 -19.10 5.33
CA GLY A 413 -7.28 -18.73 4.15
C GLY A 413 -7.96 -19.94 3.52
N ARG A 414 -9.11 -19.77 2.85
CA ARG A 414 -9.72 -20.85 2.07
C ARG A 414 -8.84 -21.27 0.89
N ILE A 415 -8.18 -20.29 0.27
CA ILE A 415 -7.09 -20.47 -0.70
C ILE A 415 -5.89 -19.68 -0.17
N MET A 416 -4.74 -20.34 -0.02
CA MET A 416 -3.47 -19.71 0.34
C MET A 416 -2.81 -19.04 -0.88
N GLY A 417 -2.00 -18.01 -0.67
CA GLY A 417 -1.43 -17.18 -1.75
C GLY A 417 -0.67 -17.96 -2.84
N GLY A 418 0.09 -18.98 -2.45
CA GLY A 418 0.93 -19.79 -3.34
C GLY A 418 0.88 -21.29 -3.09
N ILE A 419 -0.31 -21.86 -2.80
CA ILE A 419 -0.46 -23.33 -2.67
C ILE A 419 -1.80 -23.83 -3.26
N TRP A 420 -1.99 -23.62 -4.57
CA TRP A 420 -3.22 -24.00 -5.28
C TRP A 420 -2.98 -24.24 -6.78
N GLY A 421 -4.01 -24.70 -7.50
CA GLY A 421 -3.96 -25.00 -8.93
C GLY A 421 -5.30 -24.91 -9.64
N ILE A 422 -5.25 -24.82 -10.97
CA ILE A 422 -6.41 -24.77 -11.86
C ILE A 422 -6.16 -25.53 -13.17
N LYS A 423 -7.18 -26.27 -13.64
CA LYS A 423 -7.22 -26.89 -14.97
C LYS A 423 -7.89 -25.95 -15.98
N LYS A 424 -7.50 -26.09 -17.24
CA LYS A 424 -8.00 -25.30 -18.37
C LYS A 424 -9.53 -25.23 -18.42
N GLY A 425 -10.04 -24.03 -18.70
CA GLY A 425 -11.46 -23.81 -19.00
C GLY A 425 -12.42 -23.90 -17.81
N LEU A 426 -11.94 -23.82 -16.57
CA LEU A 426 -12.81 -23.65 -15.39
C LEU A 426 -13.38 -22.23 -15.29
N ILE A 427 -12.53 -21.20 -15.42
CA ILE A 427 -12.94 -19.80 -15.45
C ILE A 427 -12.31 -19.07 -16.65
N ASP A 428 -13.04 -18.09 -17.18
CA ASP A 428 -12.51 -17.09 -18.11
C ASP A 428 -12.47 -15.74 -17.37
N ILE A 429 -11.27 -15.29 -17.02
CA ILE A 429 -11.04 -14.14 -16.14
C ILE A 429 -9.96 -13.23 -16.72
N ASP A 430 -10.11 -11.93 -16.48
CA ASP A 430 -9.11 -10.89 -16.76
C ASP A 430 -8.60 -10.41 -15.39
N ILE A 431 -7.46 -10.97 -14.97
CA ILE A 431 -6.82 -10.71 -13.67
C ILE A 431 -6.55 -9.21 -13.52
N LYS A 432 -6.04 -8.55 -14.57
CA LYS A 432 -5.79 -7.10 -14.58
C LYS A 432 -7.07 -6.29 -14.29
N LYS A 433 -8.20 -6.67 -14.88
CA LYS A 433 -9.51 -6.03 -14.70
C LYS A 433 -10.13 -6.35 -13.33
N GLU A 434 -10.03 -7.59 -12.85
CA GLU A 434 -10.60 -7.97 -11.55
C GLU A 434 -9.77 -7.42 -10.37
N THR A 435 -8.44 -7.43 -10.44
CA THR A 435 -7.58 -6.75 -9.45
C THR A 435 -7.80 -5.23 -9.45
N LYS A 436 -8.00 -4.62 -10.63
CA LYS A 436 -8.39 -3.21 -10.79
C LYS A 436 -9.82 -2.91 -10.29
N LYS A 437 -10.74 -3.87 -10.33
CA LYS A 437 -12.08 -3.76 -9.72
C LYS A 437 -12.05 -3.93 -8.19
N LEU A 438 -11.17 -4.79 -7.68
CA LEU A 438 -10.95 -4.99 -6.24
C LEU A 438 -10.21 -3.80 -5.61
N LEU A 439 -9.56 -2.97 -6.43
CA LEU A 439 -8.86 -1.74 -6.03
C LEU A 439 -7.66 -2.08 -5.16
N MET A 440 -6.86 -3.05 -5.61
CA MET A 440 -5.73 -3.57 -4.86
C MET A 440 -4.72 -2.50 -4.48
N THR A 441 -4.39 -2.47 -3.18
CA THR A 441 -3.40 -1.58 -2.55
C THR A 441 -2.08 -2.32 -2.37
N ASN A 442 -1.00 -1.57 -2.14
CA ASN A 442 0.28 -2.12 -1.67
C ASN A 442 0.16 -2.47 -0.18
N GLN A 443 -0.59 -3.53 0.12
CA GLN A 443 -0.79 -4.09 1.46
C GLN A 443 -0.58 -5.60 1.40
N TYR A 444 0.11 -6.15 2.41
CA TYR A 444 0.34 -7.58 2.51
C TYR A 444 -0.98 -8.38 2.62
N GLY A 445 -1.03 -9.58 2.03
CA GLY A 445 -2.22 -10.43 1.98
C GLY A 445 -3.31 -10.00 0.99
N MET A 446 -3.05 -9.00 0.14
CA MET A 446 -4.01 -8.53 -0.87
C MET A 446 -4.22 -9.52 -2.03
N ASP A 447 -3.25 -10.40 -2.27
CA ASP A 447 -3.36 -11.60 -3.10
C ASP A 447 -4.39 -12.59 -2.50
N MET A 448 -4.28 -12.93 -1.20
CA MET A 448 -5.28 -13.74 -0.51
C MET A 448 -6.66 -13.06 -0.47
N ALA A 449 -6.69 -11.72 -0.38
CA ALA A 449 -7.95 -10.98 -0.47
C ALA A 449 -8.59 -11.08 -1.86
N PHE A 450 -7.79 -11.14 -2.94
CA PHE A 450 -8.27 -11.43 -4.29
C PHE A 450 -8.78 -12.86 -4.42
N LEU A 451 -8.01 -13.85 -3.97
CA LEU A 451 -8.39 -15.26 -4.02
C LEU A 451 -9.71 -15.52 -3.27
N ASN A 452 -9.84 -15.06 -2.03
CA ASN A 452 -11.03 -15.31 -1.22
C ASN A 452 -12.29 -14.56 -1.71
N LYS A 453 -12.15 -13.36 -2.32
CA LYS A 453 -13.31 -12.54 -2.75
C LYS A 453 -13.71 -12.74 -4.20
N ILE A 454 -12.78 -13.12 -5.07
CA ILE A 454 -13.00 -13.22 -6.52
C ILE A 454 -12.92 -14.68 -6.99
N ILE A 455 -11.85 -15.41 -6.66
CA ILE A 455 -11.61 -16.76 -7.20
C ILE A 455 -12.45 -17.81 -6.46
N TYR A 456 -12.36 -17.88 -5.13
CA TYR A 456 -13.04 -18.92 -4.33
C TYR A 456 -14.54 -19.06 -4.63
N PRO A 457 -15.34 -17.97 -4.72
CA PRO A 457 -16.77 -18.07 -5.04
C PRO A 457 -17.07 -18.69 -6.42
N LEU A 458 -16.13 -18.61 -7.38
CA LEU A 458 -16.27 -19.16 -8.72
C LEU A 458 -15.88 -20.65 -8.79
N VAL A 459 -14.97 -21.11 -7.92
CA VAL A 459 -14.34 -22.43 -8.03
C VAL A 459 -14.75 -23.43 -6.94
N LYS A 460 -15.34 -22.98 -5.83
CA LYS A 460 -15.62 -23.82 -4.65
C LYS A 460 -16.42 -25.11 -4.89
N HIS A 461 -17.24 -25.17 -5.95
CA HIS A 461 -18.01 -26.37 -6.30
C HIS A 461 -17.20 -27.38 -7.14
N ASP A 462 -16.11 -26.94 -7.76
CA ASP A 462 -15.22 -27.71 -8.63
C ASP A 462 -13.77 -27.76 -8.07
N ALA A 463 -13.65 -27.65 -6.74
CA ALA A 463 -12.38 -27.78 -6.03
C ALA A 463 -12.19 -29.20 -5.46
N MET A 464 -10.96 -29.71 -5.58
CA MET A 464 -10.39 -30.72 -4.69
C MET A 464 -9.59 -29.99 -3.63
N VAL A 465 -9.81 -30.34 -2.36
CA VAL A 465 -9.20 -29.69 -1.21
C VAL A 465 -8.47 -30.72 -0.39
N HIS A 466 -7.15 -30.59 -0.30
CA HIS A 466 -6.31 -31.34 0.63
C HIS A 466 -6.11 -30.47 1.88
N ASP A 467 -6.65 -30.88 3.03
CA ASP A 467 -6.56 -30.10 4.28
C ASP A 467 -6.18 -31.00 5.45
N SER A 468 -5.04 -30.75 6.06
CA SER A 468 -4.54 -31.56 7.18
C SER A 468 -5.28 -31.29 8.49
N PHE A 469 -6.12 -30.23 8.53
CA PHE A 469 -7.04 -30.00 9.64
C PHE A 469 -8.32 -29.31 9.11
N PRO A 470 -9.43 -30.03 8.89
CA PRO A 470 -10.66 -29.49 8.31
C PRO A 470 -11.26 -28.29 9.09
N ARG A 471 -11.00 -27.08 8.59
CA ARG A 471 -11.39 -25.80 9.25
C ARG A 471 -12.71 -25.19 8.76
N PHE A 472 -13.19 -25.61 7.60
CA PHE A 472 -14.32 -24.99 6.91
C PHE A 472 -15.50 -25.97 6.83
N PRO A 473 -16.56 -25.81 7.65
CA PRO A 473 -17.69 -26.75 7.71
C PRO A 473 -18.55 -26.84 6.44
N ASP A 474 -18.33 -25.96 5.47
CA ASP A 474 -18.99 -25.94 4.17
C ASP A 474 -18.14 -26.54 3.03
N GLU A 475 -17.04 -27.21 3.38
CA GLU A 475 -16.16 -27.94 2.46
C GLU A 475 -16.05 -29.42 2.88
N ASP A 476 -15.74 -30.29 1.93
CA ASP A 476 -15.51 -31.73 2.13
C ASP A 476 -14.06 -32.06 1.70
N PRO A 477 -13.06 -31.86 2.58
CA PRO A 477 -11.65 -31.99 2.24
C PRO A 477 -11.14 -33.43 2.38
N ILE A 478 -10.20 -33.79 1.52
CA ILE A 478 -9.32 -34.95 1.71
C ILE A 478 -8.39 -34.63 2.88
N VAL A 479 -8.54 -35.36 3.98
CA VAL A 479 -7.73 -35.18 5.18
C VAL A 479 -6.33 -35.75 4.96
N VAL A 480 -5.32 -34.88 4.96
CA VAL A 480 -3.92 -35.28 4.79
C VAL A 480 -3.29 -35.56 6.16
N PRO A 481 -2.55 -36.68 6.34
CA PRO A 481 -1.78 -36.91 7.55
C PRO A 481 -0.69 -35.84 7.78
N VAL A 482 -0.65 -35.29 9.00
CA VAL A 482 0.43 -34.43 9.46
C VAL A 482 1.62 -35.29 9.91
N ASP A 483 2.77 -35.15 9.26
CA ASP A 483 4.05 -35.60 9.80
C ASP A 483 4.86 -34.37 10.23
N ILE A 484 5.00 -34.21 11.55
CA ILE A 484 5.68 -33.08 12.20
C ILE A 484 7.17 -33.01 11.80
N ASN A 485 7.78 -34.15 11.45
CA ASN A 485 9.19 -34.22 11.04
C ASN A 485 9.41 -33.92 9.55
N ALA A 486 8.38 -34.10 8.72
CA ALA A 486 8.44 -33.88 7.27
C ALA A 486 8.14 -32.43 6.84
N GLY A 487 7.82 -31.53 7.79
CA GLY A 487 7.41 -30.16 7.50
C GLY A 487 6.01 -30.07 6.89
N PHE A 488 5.71 -28.97 6.21
CA PHE A 488 4.41 -28.76 5.55
C PHE A 488 4.55 -28.22 4.12
N ILE A 489 3.57 -28.51 3.25
CA ILE A 489 3.55 -27.97 1.89
C ILE A 489 3.44 -26.44 1.96
N GLY A 490 4.36 -25.72 1.31
CA GLY A 490 4.45 -24.25 1.41
C GLY A 490 5.28 -23.74 2.59
N GLU A 491 6.02 -24.60 3.29
CA GLU A 491 6.97 -24.18 4.34
C GLU A 491 8.05 -23.23 3.78
N ILE A 492 8.30 -22.14 4.51
CA ILE A 492 9.29 -21.13 4.15
C ILE A 492 10.70 -21.68 4.43
N ASN A 493 11.44 -21.94 3.35
CA ASN A 493 12.77 -22.55 3.43
C ASN A 493 13.92 -21.54 3.48
N THR A 494 13.64 -20.26 3.70
CA THR A 494 14.60 -19.15 3.55
C THR A 494 14.95 -18.45 4.86
N ASP A 495 14.14 -18.63 5.91
CA ASP A 495 14.41 -18.16 7.27
C ASP A 495 14.31 -19.34 8.24
N LEU A 496 15.45 -19.79 8.76
CA LEU A 496 15.51 -20.90 9.72
C LEU A 496 14.77 -20.57 11.02
N THR A 497 14.77 -19.30 11.45
CA THR A 497 14.12 -18.91 12.71
C THR A 497 12.60 -18.88 12.60
N LEU A 498 12.06 -18.48 11.44
CA LEU A 498 10.63 -18.60 11.15
C LEU A 498 10.22 -20.07 10.98
N ARG A 499 11.03 -20.88 10.28
CA ARG A 499 10.77 -22.31 10.09
C ARG A 499 10.75 -23.07 11.41
N ASP A 500 11.76 -22.88 12.25
CA ASP A 500 11.85 -23.52 13.57
C ASP A 500 10.71 -23.06 14.49
N ARG A 501 10.27 -21.80 14.37
CA ARG A 501 9.10 -21.28 15.08
C ARG A 501 7.79 -21.92 14.63
N ASP A 502 7.55 -22.05 13.32
CA ASP A 502 6.35 -22.70 12.79
C ASP A 502 6.31 -24.19 13.18
N ARG A 503 7.45 -24.90 13.07
CA ARG A 503 7.59 -26.29 13.52
C ARG A 503 7.37 -26.43 15.04
N ALA A 504 7.93 -25.53 15.85
CA ALA A 504 7.72 -25.53 17.30
C ALA A 504 6.27 -25.24 17.70
N PHE A 505 5.50 -24.51 16.89
CA PHE A 505 4.09 -24.25 17.15
C PHE A 505 3.24 -25.53 17.04
N LEU A 506 3.52 -26.42 16.09
CA LEU A 506 2.87 -27.73 15.97
C LEU A 506 3.07 -28.60 17.22
N ASN A 507 4.26 -28.57 17.83
CA ASN A 507 4.56 -29.32 19.07
C ASN A 507 3.72 -28.88 20.28
N HIS A 508 3.11 -27.69 20.23
CA HIS A 508 2.26 -27.15 21.30
C HIS A 508 0.77 -27.14 20.92
N PHE A 509 0.41 -27.58 19.71
CA PHE A 509 -0.96 -27.52 19.20
C PHE A 509 -1.73 -28.81 19.53
N ASP A 510 -2.58 -28.75 20.56
CA ASP A 510 -3.40 -29.88 20.99
C ASP A 510 -4.42 -30.28 19.90
N GLN A 511 -4.20 -31.44 19.27
CA GLN A 511 -5.05 -31.97 18.20
C GLN A 511 -6.51 -32.21 18.63
N ARG A 512 -6.80 -32.26 19.94
CA ARG A 512 -8.14 -32.48 20.49
C ARG A 512 -9.14 -31.35 20.22
N CYS A 513 -8.67 -30.17 19.79
CA CYS A 513 -9.55 -29.02 19.51
C CYS A 513 -10.39 -29.15 18.22
N PHE A 514 -10.15 -30.15 17.36
CA PHE A 514 -10.86 -30.33 16.09
C PHE A 514 -11.36 -31.76 15.83
N SER A 515 -11.37 -32.65 16.84
CA SER A 515 -12.09 -33.91 16.69
C SER A 515 -13.59 -33.64 16.67
N LEU A 516 -14.18 -33.61 15.48
CA LEU A 516 -15.62 -33.81 15.31
C LEU A 516 -16.00 -35.06 16.09
N GLU A 517 -16.97 -34.93 17.01
CA GLU A 517 -17.46 -36.08 17.76
C GLU A 517 -17.90 -37.17 16.77
N ASN A 518 -17.21 -38.31 16.81
CA ASN A 518 -17.69 -39.51 16.13
C ASN A 518 -19.07 -39.81 16.70
N LYS A 519 -20.12 -39.50 15.94
CA LYS A 519 -21.47 -39.98 16.22
C LYS A 519 -21.45 -41.49 16.08
N THR A 520 -21.18 -42.18 17.19
CA THR A 520 -21.44 -43.59 17.36
C THR A 520 -22.92 -43.81 17.05
N ILE A 521 -23.19 -44.39 15.87
CA ILE A 521 -24.49 -44.94 15.56
C ILE A 521 -24.62 -46.17 16.46
N ASN A 522 -25.26 -45.99 17.62
CA ASN A 522 -25.66 -47.11 18.46
C ASN A 522 -26.72 -47.91 17.70
N ALA A 523 -26.28 -49.05 17.14
CA ALA A 523 -27.16 -50.14 16.76
C ALA A 523 -27.62 -50.91 18.02
N SER A 524 -28.76 -51.60 17.91
CA SER A 524 -29.50 -52.33 18.98
C SER A 524 -30.10 -51.42 20.07
N ALA A 525 -31.43 -51.35 20.25
CA ALA A 525 -32.44 -52.41 20.15
C ALA A 525 -33.66 -52.02 19.28
#